data_AF-A0A8H4V3P8-F1
#
_entry.id   AF-A0A8H4V3P8-F1
#
_cell.length_a   1.000
_cell.length_b   1.000
_cell.length_c   1.000
_cell.angle_alpha   90.00
_cell.angle_beta   90.00
_cell.angle_gamma   90.00
#
_symmetry.space_group_name_H-M   'P 1'
#
loop_
_entity.id
_entity.type
_entity.pdbx_description
1 polymer ?
#
loop_
_entity_poly.entity_id
_entity_poly.type
_entity_poly.pdbx_seq_one_letter_code
_entity_poly.pdbx_strand_id
1 'polypeptide(L)'
;TQPTKSLEFLDEATSIIHKLPDWEPQTYRHHKENAYEEISKAWALVINEAGKRAGGFNLHTGGWDQVLSRHNEQSGGRLGSAINAMSTSVGWMGPNANSGPGGPSDSNSILNQLMSGTYGAPVRVGPW
;
A
#
# COMPACT_ATOMS: atom_id res chain seq x y z
N THR A 1 15.74 6.02 -5.56
CA THR A 1 16.18 4.60 -5.60
C THR A 1 15.52 3.90 -6.78
N GLN A 2 15.84 2.65 -7.10
CA GLN A 2 15.17 1.92 -8.21
C GLN A 2 13.63 1.94 -8.08
N PRO A 3 13.03 1.69 -6.90
CA PRO A 3 11.57 1.77 -6.74
C PRO A 3 10.99 3.15 -7.04
N THR A 4 11.66 4.25 -6.67
CA THR A 4 11.21 5.62 -6.98
C THR A 4 11.12 5.83 -8.50
N LYS A 5 12.14 5.43 -9.26
CA LYS A 5 12.14 5.55 -10.73
C LYS A 5 11.05 4.69 -11.38
N SER A 6 10.77 3.53 -10.81
CA SER A 6 9.67 2.68 -11.28
C SER A 6 8.31 3.35 -11.04
N LEU A 7 8.11 4.01 -9.90
CA LEU A 7 6.87 4.75 -9.61
C LEU A 7 6.71 5.98 -10.52
N GLU A 8 7.78 6.73 -10.76
CA GLU A 8 7.80 7.84 -11.74
C GLU A 8 7.42 7.37 -13.15
N PHE A 9 7.97 6.23 -13.59
CA PHE A 9 7.61 5.64 -14.87
C PHE A 9 6.13 5.23 -14.91
N LEU A 10 5.62 4.63 -13.84
CA LEU A 10 4.24 4.19 -13.77
C LEU A 10 3.24 5.35 -13.75
N ASP A 11 3.56 6.48 -13.13
CA ASP A 11 2.77 7.72 -13.19
C ASP A 11 2.61 8.18 -14.65
N GLU A 12 3.72 8.36 -15.36
CA GLU A 12 3.70 8.77 -16.77
C GLU A 12 2.99 7.76 -17.67
N ALA A 13 3.23 6.46 -17.46
CA ALA A 13 2.53 5.40 -18.19
C ALA A 13 1.01 5.43 -17.95
N THR A 14 0.57 5.67 -16.72
CA THR A 14 -0.85 5.77 -16.38
C THR A 14 -1.47 7.04 -16.97
N SER A 15 -0.73 8.16 -16.99
CA SER A 15 -1.11 9.40 -17.69
C SER A 15 -1.33 9.18 -19.19
N ILE A 16 -0.50 8.36 -19.84
CA ILE A 16 -0.71 7.97 -21.24
C ILE A 16 -2.01 7.14 -21.41
N ILE A 17 -2.26 6.18 -20.51
CA ILE A 17 -3.48 5.36 -20.56
C ILE A 17 -4.75 6.22 -20.40
N HIS A 18 -4.71 7.23 -19.54
CA HIS A 18 -5.83 8.17 -19.38
C HIS A 18 -6.15 8.93 -20.68
N LYS A 19 -5.15 9.22 -21.49
CA LYS A 19 -5.28 9.94 -22.77
C LYS A 19 -5.76 9.05 -23.92
N LEU A 20 -5.87 7.74 -23.72
CA LEU A 20 -6.39 6.84 -24.75
C LEU A 20 -7.85 7.19 -25.08
N PRO A 21 -8.23 7.23 -26.38
CA PRO A 21 -9.59 7.54 -26.78
C PRO A 21 -10.56 6.46 -26.31
N ASP A 22 -11.81 6.85 -26.09
CA ASP A 22 -12.89 5.88 -25.92
C ASP A 22 -13.32 5.40 -27.30
N TRP A 23 -12.96 4.16 -27.65
CA TRP A 23 -13.32 3.61 -28.95
C TRP A 23 -14.83 3.32 -29.03
N GLU A 24 -15.44 3.75 -30.13
CA GLU A 24 -16.86 3.59 -30.45
C GLU A 24 -17.29 2.10 -30.52
N PRO A 25 -16.59 1.21 -31.24
CA PRO A 25 -16.95 -0.21 -31.23
C PRO A 25 -16.56 -0.85 -29.88
N GLN A 26 -17.51 -1.56 -29.27
CA GLN A 26 -17.26 -2.39 -28.07
C GLN A 26 -16.04 -3.31 -28.23
N THR A 27 -15.81 -3.79 -29.45
CA THR A 27 -14.66 -4.64 -29.81
C THR A 27 -13.32 -3.99 -29.52
N TYR A 28 -13.16 -2.67 -29.39
CA TYR A 28 -11.86 -2.04 -29.09
C TYR A 28 -11.77 -1.47 -27.67
N ARG A 29 -12.89 -1.35 -26.95
CA ARG A 29 -12.91 -0.83 -25.58
C ARG A 29 -12.04 -1.64 -24.63
N HIS A 30 -12.00 -2.97 -24.82
CA HIS A 30 -11.22 -3.90 -24.00
C HIS A 30 -9.71 -3.58 -23.96
N HIS A 31 -9.15 -2.91 -24.98
CA HIS A 31 -7.73 -2.53 -24.95
C HIS A 31 -7.40 -1.54 -23.82
N LYS A 32 -8.28 -0.56 -23.58
CA LYS A 32 -8.10 0.42 -22.50
C LYS A 32 -8.36 -0.23 -21.15
N GLU A 33 -9.31 -1.16 -21.07
CA GLU A 33 -9.56 -1.93 -19.83
C GLU A 33 -8.38 -2.81 -19.47
N ASN A 34 -7.86 -3.59 -20.42
CA ASN A 34 -6.68 -4.41 -20.25
C ASN A 34 -5.45 -3.57 -19.86
N ALA A 35 -5.28 -2.39 -20.47
CA ALA A 35 -4.19 -1.48 -20.10
C ALA A 35 -4.30 -1.04 -18.64
N TYR A 36 -5.50 -0.72 -18.14
CA TYR A 36 -5.71 -0.40 -16.73
C TYR A 36 -5.48 -1.60 -15.80
N GLU A 37 -5.86 -2.81 -16.20
CA GLU A 37 -5.58 -4.00 -15.40
C GLU A 37 -4.08 -4.27 -15.27
N GLU A 38 -3.35 -4.24 -16.39
CA GLU A 38 -1.91 -4.50 -16.41
C GLU A 38 -1.13 -3.42 -15.65
N ILE A 39 -1.49 -2.14 -15.82
CA ILE A 39 -0.83 -1.06 -15.06
C ILE A 39 -1.15 -1.16 -13.56
N SER A 40 -2.36 -1.57 -13.18
CA SER A 40 -2.71 -1.77 -11.76
C SER A 40 -1.88 -2.89 -11.12
N LYS A 41 -1.67 -4.00 -11.84
CA LYS A 41 -0.79 -5.09 -11.38
C LYS A 41 0.66 -4.60 -11.24
N ALA A 42 1.16 -3.84 -12.22
CA ALA A 42 2.51 -3.29 -12.18
C ALA A 42 2.73 -2.35 -10.98
N TRP A 43 1.76 -1.45 -10.71
CA TRP A 43 1.75 -0.64 -9.50
C TRP A 43 1.83 -1.50 -8.24
N ALA A 44 0.94 -2.49 -8.09
CA ALA A 44 0.95 -3.36 -6.91
C ALA A 44 2.31 -4.05 -6.70
N LEU A 45 2.96 -4.51 -7.77
CA LEU A 45 4.29 -5.14 -7.69
C LEU A 45 5.37 -4.17 -7.20
N VAL A 46 5.43 -2.97 -7.79
CA VAL A 46 6.43 -1.95 -7.42
C VAL A 46 6.22 -1.47 -6.00
N ILE A 47 4.97 -1.27 -5.58
CA ILE A 47 4.59 -0.87 -4.22
C ILE A 47 5.05 -1.91 -3.20
N ASN A 48 4.74 -3.19 -3.44
CA ASN A 48 5.17 -4.27 -2.56
C ASN A 48 6.70 -4.35 -2.46
N GLU A 49 7.42 -4.15 -3.55
CA GLU A 49 8.89 -4.15 -3.56
C GLU A 49 9.49 -2.94 -2.84
N ALA A 50 8.88 -1.76 -2.99
CA ALA A 50 9.25 -0.55 -2.27
C ALA A 50 8.99 -0.69 -0.76
N GLY A 51 7.88 -1.33 -0.39
CA GLY A 51 7.51 -1.63 0.99
C GLY A 51 8.56 -2.49 1.71
N LYS A 52 9.06 -3.55 1.04
CA LYS A 52 10.06 -4.47 1.61
C LYS A 52 11.40 -3.82 1.95
N ARG A 53 11.86 -2.86 1.15
CA ARG A 53 13.24 -2.34 1.24
C ARG A 53 13.42 -1.22 2.25
N ALA A 54 12.37 -0.46 2.57
CA ALA A 54 12.46 0.72 3.44
C ALA A 54 11.25 0.87 4.38
N GLY A 55 10.52 -0.22 4.63
CA GLY A 55 9.33 -0.22 5.51
C GLY A 55 8.23 0.72 5.02
N GLY A 56 8.11 0.94 3.71
CA GLY A 56 7.10 1.82 3.13
C GLY A 56 7.31 3.33 3.35
N PHE A 57 8.34 3.76 4.12
CA PHE A 57 8.58 5.17 4.43
C PHE A 57 8.74 6.06 3.18
N ASN A 58 9.43 5.55 2.16
CA ASN A 58 9.62 6.26 0.89
C ASN A 58 8.35 6.38 0.05
N LEU A 59 7.35 5.52 0.27
CA LEU A 59 6.06 5.60 -0.45
C LEU A 59 5.23 6.77 0.09
N HIS A 60 5.16 6.90 1.42
CA HIS A 60 4.39 7.96 2.06
C HIS A 60 5.08 9.34 1.93
N THR A 61 6.37 9.43 2.23
CA THR A 61 7.10 10.70 2.12
C THR A 61 7.24 11.20 0.68
N GLY A 62 7.19 10.28 -0.30
CA GLY A 62 7.19 10.62 -1.72
C GLY A 62 5.84 11.07 -2.26
N GLY A 63 4.76 11.05 -1.45
CA GLY A 63 3.41 11.43 -1.88
C GLY A 63 2.77 10.47 -2.89
N TRP A 64 3.29 9.25 -3.01
CA TRP A 64 2.82 8.27 -3.99
C TRP A 64 1.42 7.76 -3.69
N ASP A 65 0.96 7.82 -2.44
CA ASP A 65 -0.42 7.53 -2.07
C ASP A 65 -1.40 8.51 -2.72
N GLN A 66 -1.07 9.81 -2.72
CA GLN A 66 -1.91 10.85 -3.32
C GLN A 66 -1.92 10.75 -4.85
N VAL A 67 -0.76 10.47 -5.46
CA VAL A 67 -0.64 10.27 -6.91
C VAL A 67 -1.48 9.07 -7.36
N LEU A 68 -1.32 7.93 -6.69
CA LEU A 68 -2.07 6.72 -7.01
C LEU A 68 -3.58 6.90 -6.78
N SER A 69 -3.98 7.58 -5.70
CA SER A 69 -5.38 7.90 -5.42
C SER A 69 -6.01 8.72 -6.56
N ARG A 70 -5.30 9.72 -7.08
CA ARG A 70 -5.75 10.54 -8.22
C ARG A 70 -5.93 9.71 -9.49
N HIS A 71 -4.96 8.85 -9.82
CA HIS A 71 -5.10 7.96 -10.97
C HIS A 71 -6.25 6.97 -10.80
N ASN A 72 -6.47 6.46 -9.59
CA ASN A 72 -7.57 5.56 -9.32
C ASN A 72 -8.92 6.24 -9.56
N GLU A 73 -9.09 7.48 -9.09
CA GLU A 73 -10.28 8.29 -9.34
C GLU A 73 -10.49 8.54 -10.84
N GLN A 74 -9.46 9.00 -11.56
CA GLN A 74 -9.51 9.23 -13.01
C GLN A 74 -9.83 7.97 -13.81
N SER A 75 -9.41 6.80 -13.32
CA SER A 75 -9.67 5.51 -13.96
C SER A 75 -11.05 4.92 -13.62
N GLY A 76 -11.84 5.57 -12.74
CA GLY A 76 -13.13 5.04 -12.28
C GLY A 76 -13.00 3.84 -11.33
N GLY A 77 -11.91 3.77 -10.56
CA GLY A 77 -11.67 2.73 -9.56
C GLY A 77 -10.91 1.50 -10.08
N ARG A 78 -10.36 1.55 -11.30
CA ARG A 78 -9.69 0.40 -11.93
C ARG A 78 -8.33 0.08 -11.35
N LEU A 79 -7.73 1.02 -10.61
CA LEU A 79 -6.46 0.82 -9.91
C LEU A 79 -6.66 0.30 -8.47
N GLY A 80 -7.84 -0.24 -8.14
CA GLY A 80 -8.16 -0.71 -6.80
C GLY A 80 -7.19 -1.75 -6.24
N SER A 81 -6.62 -2.63 -7.08
CA SER A 81 -5.62 -3.61 -6.62
C SER A 81 -4.31 -2.94 -6.17
N ALA A 82 -3.88 -1.88 -6.86
CA ALA A 82 -2.74 -1.08 -6.47
C ALA A 82 -3.00 -0.29 -5.18
N ILE A 83 -4.20 0.30 -5.03
CA ILE A 83 -4.61 1.00 -3.80
C ILE A 83 -4.57 0.06 -2.59
N ASN A 84 -5.05 -1.17 -2.74
CA ASN A 84 -4.98 -2.20 -1.69
C ASN A 84 -3.53 -2.59 -1.35
N ALA A 85 -2.65 -2.67 -2.34
CA ALA A 85 -1.23 -2.90 -2.09
C ALA A 85 -0.57 -1.72 -1.34
N MET A 86 -0.95 -0.48 -1.68
CA MET A 86 -0.47 0.74 -1.01
C MET A 86 -0.88 0.77 0.46
N SER A 87 -2.16 0.52 0.76
CA SER A 87 -2.66 0.51 2.13
C SER A 87 -1.97 -0.56 2.99
N THR A 88 -1.75 -1.75 2.41
CA THR A 88 -1.04 -2.85 3.07
C THR A 88 0.44 -2.54 3.30
N SER A 89 1.10 -1.88 2.34
CA SER A 89 2.54 -1.58 2.39
C SER A 89 2.88 -0.39 3.28
N VAL A 90 2.00 0.62 3.36
CA VAL A 90 2.17 1.80 4.22
C VAL A 90 1.68 1.52 5.65
N GLY A 91 0.71 0.60 5.83
CA GLY A 91 0.16 0.23 7.13
C GLY A 91 1.12 -0.46 8.11
N TRP A 92 2.29 -0.92 7.66
CA TRP A 92 3.35 -1.47 8.52
C TRP A 92 4.11 -0.41 9.33
N MET A 93 3.86 0.89 9.13
CA MET A 93 4.38 1.99 9.96
C MET A 93 3.61 2.21 11.28
N GLY A 94 2.98 1.17 11.84
CA GLY A 94 2.65 1.17 13.27
C GLY A 94 3.92 0.96 14.11
N PRO A 95 4.06 1.48 15.34
CA PRO A 95 5.33 1.52 16.08
C PRO A 95 5.90 0.16 16.54
N ASN A 96 5.45 -0.97 15.98
CA ASN A 96 5.75 -2.29 16.53
C ASN A 96 6.04 -3.38 15.48
N ALA A 97 6.76 -3.02 14.42
CA ALA A 97 7.31 -4.00 13.46
C ALA A 97 8.52 -4.76 14.04
N ASN A 98 8.35 -5.39 15.20
CA ASN A 98 9.18 -6.51 15.65
C ASN A 98 8.25 -7.64 16.10
N SER A 99 7.65 -8.31 15.14
CA SER A 99 6.95 -9.57 15.38
C SER A 99 7.51 -10.62 14.44
N GLY A 100 8.43 -11.41 14.98
CA GLY A 100 8.68 -12.77 14.51
C GLY A 100 7.39 -13.61 14.53
N PRO A 101 7.46 -14.88 14.08
CA PRO A 101 6.29 -15.70 13.83
C PRO A 101 5.58 -16.04 15.16
N GLY A 102 4.48 -15.35 15.47
CA GLY A 102 3.73 -15.59 16.70
C GLY A 102 2.37 -14.89 16.73
N GLY A 103 1.32 -15.59 16.29
CA GLY A 103 -0.06 -15.51 16.80
C GLY A 103 -0.89 -14.25 16.51
N PRO A 104 -2.21 -14.40 16.27
CA PRO A 104 -3.12 -13.26 16.17
C PRO A 104 -3.31 -12.66 17.57
N SER A 105 -2.69 -11.51 17.85
CA SER A 105 -2.77 -10.83 19.16
C SER A 105 -3.48 -9.48 19.04
N ASP A 106 -4.81 -9.58 18.99
CA ASP A 106 -5.75 -8.86 19.83
C ASP A 106 -5.45 -7.39 20.20
N SER A 107 -5.82 -6.46 19.32
CA SER A 107 -6.01 -5.04 19.68
C SER A 107 -6.99 -4.85 20.86
N ASN A 108 -7.88 -5.83 21.11
CA ASN A 108 -8.79 -5.85 22.25
C ASN A 108 -8.10 -6.10 23.60
N SER A 109 -6.92 -6.72 23.61
CA SER A 109 -6.20 -7.03 24.85
C SER A 109 -5.61 -5.76 25.49
N ILE A 110 -5.11 -4.83 24.67
CA ILE A 110 -4.50 -3.57 25.12
C ILE A 110 -5.57 -2.63 25.70
N LEU A 111 -6.74 -2.55 25.06
CA LEU A 111 -7.86 -1.75 25.55
C LEU A 111 -8.39 -2.28 26.90
N ASN A 112 -8.47 -3.60 27.05
CA ASN A 112 -8.85 -4.22 28.33
C ASN A 112 -7.79 -4.00 29.42
N GLN A 113 -6.50 -3.97 29.09
CA GLN A 113 -5.43 -3.66 30.05
C GLN A 113 -5.45 -2.20 30.51
N LEU A 114 -5.80 -1.27 29.62
CA LEU A 114 -5.98 0.15 29.95
C LEU A 114 -7.23 0.38 30.80
N MET A 115 -8.34 -0.30 30.47
CA MET A 115 -9.62 -0.16 31.17
C MET A 115 -9.62 -0.83 32.55
N SER A 116 -8.79 -1.86 32.74
CA SER A 116 -8.63 -2.56 34.03
C SER A 116 -7.61 -1.91 34.97
N GLY A 117 -7.02 -0.77 34.60
CA GLY A 117 -6.19 0.04 35.51
C GLY A 117 -4.89 -0.63 35.98
N THR A 118 -4.43 -1.70 35.31
CA THR A 118 -3.26 -2.48 35.74
C THR A 118 -1.98 -1.98 35.05
N TYR A 119 -1.68 -0.69 35.18
CA TYR A 119 -0.39 -0.13 34.77
C TYR A 119 0.62 -0.27 35.90
N GLY A 120 1.66 -1.08 35.71
CA GLY A 120 2.84 -1.11 36.58
C GLY A 120 3.07 -2.37 37.43
N ALA A 121 2.77 -3.58 36.92
CA ALA A 121 3.27 -4.79 37.56
C ALA A 121 4.81 -4.82 37.49
N PRO A 122 5.54 -4.81 38.61
CA PRO A 122 7.01 -4.78 38.59
C PRO A 122 7.56 -6.08 38.01
N VAL A 123 8.36 -5.97 36.95
CA VAL A 123 9.17 -7.05 36.40
C VAL A 123 10.18 -7.47 37.47
N ARG A 124 10.04 -8.68 38.03
CA ARG A 124 11.07 -9.27 38.90
C ARG A 124 12.27 -9.67 38.05
N VAL A 125 13.37 -8.95 38.20
CA VAL A 125 14.69 -9.43 37.77
C VAL A 125 15.22 -10.41 38.82
N GLY A 126 15.44 -11.66 38.43
CA GLY A 126 16.05 -12.71 39.26
C GLY A 126 17.59 -12.65 39.23
N PRO A 127 18.28 -13.34 40.17
CA PRO A 127 19.72 -13.19 40.38
C PRO A 127 20.54 -13.95 39.32
N TRP A 128 21.67 -13.33 38.96
CA TRP A 128 22.74 -13.84 38.11
C TRP A 128 23.44 -15.06 38.71
#